data_AF-A0A0D3DXA4-F1
#
_entry.id   AF-A0A0D3DXA4-F1
#
_cell.length_a   1.000
_cell.length_b   1.000
_cell.length_c   1.000
_cell.angle_alpha   90.00
_cell.angle_beta   90.00
_cell.angle_gamma   90.00
#
_symmetry.space_group_name_H-M   'P 1'
#
loop_
_entity.id
_entity.type
_entity.pdbx_description
1 polymer ?
#
loop_
_entity_poly.entity_id
_entity_poly.type
_entity_poly.pdbx_seq_one_letter_code
_entity_poly.pdbx_strand_id
1 'polypeptide(L)'
;MATRKIWNDTEVKVTATCIRVPPMRAHAESVNLQFENPLDENTARELLKKAPGVYIIDDRSSNTFPTLSLTKTMLRLVGSGEMCLKMEISGKLDIFVCGDQIGAALNAVQIAEMLL
;
A
#
# COMPACT_ATOMS: atom_id res chain seq x y z
N MET A 1 -5.31 13.63 8.77
CA MET A 1 -5.15 13.83 10.23
C MET A 1 -4.53 12.60 10.91
N ALA A 2 -5.05 11.39 10.68
CA ALA A 2 -4.51 10.16 11.29
C ALA A 2 -3.03 9.89 10.94
N THR A 3 -2.65 9.91 9.66
CA THR A 3 -1.26 9.67 9.23
C THR A 3 -0.26 10.60 9.92
N ARG A 4 -0.55 11.90 9.97
CA ARG A 4 0.29 12.90 10.65
C ARG A 4 0.53 12.57 12.13
N LYS A 5 -0.52 12.09 12.81
CA LYS A 5 -0.44 11.69 14.22
C LYS A 5 0.34 10.38 14.40
N ILE A 6 0.12 9.39 13.54
CA ILE A 6 0.80 8.07 13.61
C ILE A 6 2.30 8.24 13.31
N TRP A 7 2.66 9.06 12.33
CA TRP A 7 4.05 9.28 11.91
C TRP A 7 4.76 10.39 12.69
N ASN A 8 4.02 11.13 13.52
CA ASN A 8 4.52 12.35 14.19
C ASN A 8 5.16 13.35 13.21
N ASP A 9 4.51 13.53 12.05
CA ASP A 9 4.96 14.39 10.96
C ASP A 9 3.82 15.30 10.51
N THR A 10 3.98 16.61 10.64
CA THR A 10 2.95 17.61 10.26
C THR A 10 2.99 17.95 8.77
N GLU A 11 4.11 17.71 8.11
CA GLU A 11 4.37 18.14 6.74
C GLU A 11 3.84 17.14 5.71
N VAL A 12 3.67 15.86 6.09
CA VAL A 12 3.08 14.86 5.18
C VAL A 12 1.70 15.31 4.68
N LYS A 13 1.56 15.30 3.35
CA LYS A 13 0.35 15.68 2.62
C LYS A 13 -0.34 14.42 2.13
N VAL A 14 -1.60 14.26 2.50
CA VAL A 14 -2.43 13.13 2.08
C VAL A 14 -3.77 13.67 1.62
N THR A 15 -4.21 13.23 0.43
CA THR A 15 -5.56 13.42 -0.08
C THR A 15 -6.10 12.07 -0.52
N ALA A 16 -7.40 11.85 -0.38
CA ALA A 16 -8.03 10.58 -0.74
C ALA A 16 -9.45 10.82 -1.23
N THR A 17 -9.84 10.07 -2.26
CA THR A 17 -11.23 9.89 -2.65
C THR A 17 -11.68 8.52 -2.20
N CYS A 18 -12.61 8.46 -1.25
CA CYS A 18 -13.10 7.20 -0.71
C CYS A 18 -14.41 6.80 -1.37
N ILE A 19 -14.43 5.65 -2.03
CA ILE A 19 -15.61 5.12 -2.72
C ILE A 19 -16.03 3.82 -2.04
N ARG A 20 -17.32 3.69 -1.71
CA ARG A 20 -17.89 2.44 -1.20
C ARG A 20 -18.27 1.55 -2.38
N VAL A 21 -17.64 0.39 -2.45
CA VAL A 21 -17.97 -0.72 -3.35
C VAL A 21 -18.55 -1.89 -2.55
N PRO A 22 -19.07 -2.97 -3.16
CA PRO A 22 -19.67 -4.10 -2.44
C PRO A 22 -18.75 -5.33 -2.20
N PRO A 23 -17.52 -5.22 -1.66
CA PRO A 23 -16.78 -6.39 -1.17
C PRO A 23 -17.23 -6.74 0.26
N MET A 24 -17.14 -8.02 0.62
CA MET A 24 -17.58 -8.50 1.92
C MET A 24 -16.73 -7.98 3.08
N ARG A 25 -15.39 -8.04 2.99
CA ARG A 25 -14.47 -7.80 4.13
C ARG A 25 -13.10 -7.22 3.77
N ALA A 26 -12.94 -6.62 2.60
CA ALA A 26 -11.65 -6.10 2.15
C ALA A 26 -11.74 -4.65 1.66
N HIS A 27 -10.64 -3.92 1.81
CA HIS A 27 -10.42 -2.62 1.18
C HIS A 27 -9.35 -2.76 0.09
N ALA A 28 -9.46 -1.89 -0.92
CA ALA A 28 -8.42 -1.69 -1.90
C ALA A 28 -8.10 -0.20 -2.04
N GLU A 29 -6.84 0.10 -2.27
CA GLU A 29 -6.33 1.46 -2.38
C GLU A 29 -5.38 1.55 -3.58
N SER A 30 -5.69 2.46 -4.49
CA SER A 30 -4.74 2.94 -5.50
C SER A 30 -4.01 4.14 -4.90
N VAL A 31 -2.70 4.04 -4.72
CA VAL A 31 -1.91 5.03 -4.00
C VAL A 31 -0.80 5.55 -4.90
N ASN A 32 -0.75 6.87 -5.07
CA ASN A 32 0.36 7.56 -5.72
C ASN A 32 1.26 8.17 -4.64
N LEU A 33 2.50 7.70 -4.57
CA LEU A 33 3.50 8.13 -3.59
C LEU A 33 4.47 9.11 -4.25
N GLN A 34 4.89 10.12 -3.49
CA GLN A 34 5.97 11.04 -3.84
C GLN A 34 7.00 11.02 -2.71
N PHE A 35 8.27 10.82 -3.08
CA PHE A 35 9.40 10.80 -2.17
C PHE A 35 10.26 12.05 -2.36
N GLU A 36 11.02 12.41 -1.33
CA GLU A 36 11.99 13.51 -1.37
C GLU A 36 13.16 13.20 -2.32
N ASN A 37 13.58 11.92 -2.33
CA ASN A 37 14.65 11.42 -3.19
C ASN A 37 14.09 10.45 -4.24
N PRO A 38 14.71 10.36 -5.43
CA PRO A 38 14.37 9.33 -6.40
C PRO A 38 14.44 7.93 -5.79
N LEU A 39 13.43 7.11 -6.06
CA LEU A 39 13.37 5.71 -5.66
C LEU A 39 13.08 4.87 -6.89
N ASP A 40 13.95 3.91 -7.20
CA ASP A 40 13.72 2.96 -8.28
C ASP A 40 12.84 1.78 -7.84
N GLU A 41 12.22 1.12 -8.79
CA GLU A 41 11.27 0.02 -8.54
C GLU A 41 11.92 -1.17 -7.80
N ASN A 42 13.18 -1.50 -8.11
CA ASN A 42 13.86 -2.64 -7.49
C ASN A 42 14.15 -2.35 -6.02
N THR A 43 14.66 -1.16 -5.71
CA THR A 43 14.86 -0.74 -4.32
C THR A 43 13.55 -0.69 -3.55
N ALA A 44 12.49 -0.12 -4.13
CA ALA A 44 11.16 -0.09 -3.51
C ALA A 44 10.66 -1.51 -3.16
N ARG A 45 10.83 -2.45 -4.10
CA ARG A 45 10.44 -3.85 -3.93
C ARG A 45 11.21 -4.54 -2.80
N GLU A 46 12.53 -4.35 -2.74
CA GLU A 46 13.36 -4.94 -1.69
C GLU A 46 13.03 -4.39 -0.30
N LEU A 47 12.69 -3.10 -0.20
CA LEU A 47 12.20 -2.50 1.04
C LEU A 47 10.83 -3.09 1.45
N LEU A 48 9.90 -3.20 0.51
CA LEU A 48 8.55 -3.72 0.78
C LEU A 48 8.55 -5.21 1.13
N LYS A 49 9.46 -6.02 0.57
CA LYS A 49 9.64 -7.43 0.96
C LYS A 49 10.05 -7.61 2.43
N LYS A 50 10.73 -6.61 2.99
CA LYS A 50 11.17 -6.62 4.40
C LYS A 50 10.10 -6.10 5.35
N ALA A 51 9.04 -5.48 4.82
CA ALA A 51 7.96 -4.95 5.64
C ALA A 51 7.09 -6.09 6.21
N PRO A 52 6.90 -6.17 7.54
CA PRO A 52 6.08 -7.21 8.16
C PRO A 52 4.65 -7.22 7.62
N GLY A 53 4.15 -8.39 7.26
CA GLY A 53 2.76 -8.57 6.80
C GLY A 53 2.48 -8.11 5.37
N VAL A 54 3.49 -7.63 4.62
CA VAL A 54 3.35 -7.23 3.22
C VAL A 54 3.69 -8.41 2.30
N TYR A 55 2.79 -8.71 1.36
CA TYR A 55 3.01 -9.71 0.31
C TYR A 55 2.99 -9.03 -1.06
N ILE A 56 4.07 -9.15 -1.82
CA ILE A 56 4.14 -8.57 -3.17
C ILE A 56 3.58 -9.56 -4.19
N ILE A 57 2.56 -9.13 -4.94
CA ILE A 57 2.05 -9.84 -6.12
C ILE A 57 2.56 -9.10 -7.35
N ASP A 58 3.42 -9.74 -8.13
CA ASP A 58 3.97 -9.17 -9.36
C ASP A 58 4.26 -10.25 -10.40
N ASP A 59 3.21 -10.93 -10.83
CA ASP A 59 3.24 -11.73 -12.04
C ASP A 59 2.40 -11.06 -13.12
N ARG A 60 3.07 -10.21 -13.89
CA ARG A 60 2.47 -9.43 -14.98
C ARG A 60 2.11 -10.33 -16.16
N SER A 61 2.87 -11.40 -16.36
CA SER A 61 2.67 -12.32 -17.49
C SER A 61 1.37 -13.11 -17.37
N SER A 62 0.98 -13.49 -16.15
CA SER A 62 -0.30 -14.16 -15.88
C SER A 62 -1.44 -13.21 -15.56
N ASN A 63 -1.21 -11.89 -15.64
CA ASN A 63 -2.16 -10.85 -15.23
C ASN A 63 -2.67 -11.04 -13.79
N THR A 64 -1.79 -11.46 -12.88
CA THR A 64 -2.12 -11.63 -11.47
C THR A 64 -1.93 -10.30 -10.73
N PHE A 65 -2.95 -9.87 -10.00
CA PHE A 65 -2.94 -8.64 -9.21
C PHE A 65 -3.69 -8.85 -7.88
N PRO A 66 -3.45 -8.00 -6.86
CA PRO A 66 -4.16 -8.06 -5.58
C PRO A 66 -5.67 -7.98 -5.79
N THR A 67 -6.40 -8.95 -5.26
CA THR A 67 -7.87 -9.02 -5.35
C THR A 67 -8.52 -8.98 -3.98
N LEU A 68 -9.75 -8.44 -3.92
CA LEU A 68 -10.53 -8.20 -2.70
C LEU A 68 -11.07 -9.48 -2.02
N SER A 69 -10.62 -10.67 -2.44
CA SER A 69 -11.08 -11.97 -1.94
C SER A 69 -10.17 -12.59 -0.87
N LEU A 70 -9.13 -11.86 -0.43
CA LEU A 70 -7.99 -12.45 0.25
C LEU A 70 -7.82 -11.90 1.68
N THR A 71 -7.43 -12.79 2.60
CA THR A 71 -7.29 -12.55 4.06
C THR A 71 -5.96 -11.89 4.45
N LYS A 72 -5.15 -11.49 3.47
CA LYS A 72 -3.79 -10.94 3.68
C LYS A 72 -3.66 -9.59 3.00
N THR A 73 -2.82 -8.72 3.57
CA THR A 73 -2.40 -7.48 2.92
C THR A 73 -1.46 -7.82 1.77
N MET A 74 -1.87 -7.50 0.54
CA MET A 74 -1.04 -7.69 -0.63
C MET A 74 -0.94 -6.41 -1.41
N LEU A 75 0.19 -6.25 -2.08
CA LEU A 75 0.55 -5.05 -2.79
C LEU A 75 1.11 -5.42 -4.15
N ARG A 76 0.78 -4.61 -5.15
CA ARG A 76 1.42 -4.64 -6.46
C ARG A 76 2.03 -3.28 -6.74
N LEU A 77 3.28 -3.30 -7.20
CA LEU A 77 3.93 -2.14 -7.79
C LEU A 77 3.37 -1.97 -9.20
N VAL A 78 2.76 -0.82 -9.47
CA VAL A 78 2.31 -0.48 -10.82
C VAL A 78 3.48 0.24 -11.48
N GLY A 79 4.18 -0.46 -12.39
CA GLY A 79 5.23 0.16 -13.18
C GLY A 79 4.66 1.33 -13.98
N SER A 80 5.50 2.34 -14.24
CA SER A 80 5.17 3.61 -14.91
C SER A 80 4.59 3.51 -16.34
N GLY A 81 4.28 2.30 -16.83
CA GLY A 81 3.77 2.04 -18.18
C GLY A 81 2.51 1.16 -18.27
N GLU A 82 1.93 0.65 -17.18
CA GLU A 82 0.77 -0.27 -17.29
C GLU A 82 -0.60 0.41 -17.17
N MET A 83 -0.69 1.57 -16.52
CA MET A 83 -1.89 2.42 -16.57
C MET A 83 -1.61 3.85 -16.08
N CYS A 84 -0.36 4.29 -16.23
CA CYS A 84 0.06 5.64 -15.93
C CYS A 84 0.54 6.25 -17.25
N LEU A 85 -0.06 7.36 -17.69
CA LEU A 85 0.49 8.18 -18.76
C LEU A 85 1.95 8.42 -18.38
N LYS A 86 2.86 7.81 -19.16
CA LYS A 86 4.29 7.70 -18.90
C LYS A 86 4.86 9.01 -18.38
N MET A 87 4.99 9.11 -17.07
CA MET A 87 5.63 10.21 -16.38
C MET A 87 6.81 9.59 -15.65
N GLU A 88 7.96 9.53 -16.34
CA GLU A 88 9.25 9.35 -15.69
C GLU A 88 9.49 10.58 -14.79
N ILE A 89 8.83 10.60 -13.64
CA ILE A 89 9.06 11.61 -12.62
C ILE A 89 9.84 10.89 -11.53
N SER A 90 11.11 11.24 -11.44
CA SER A 90 12.00 10.81 -10.38
C SER A 90 11.32 10.99 -9.01
N GLY A 91 11.26 9.92 -8.22
CA GLY A 91 10.70 9.96 -6.87
C GLY A 91 9.18 9.80 -6.78
N LYS A 92 8.50 9.32 -7.83
CA LYS A 92 7.10 8.87 -7.73
C LYS A 92 6.97 7.35 -7.83
N LEU A 93 6.03 6.78 -7.09
CA LEU A 93 5.71 5.36 -7.13
C LEU A 93 4.21 5.14 -7.03
N ASP A 94 3.67 4.34 -7.95
CA ASP A 94 2.26 3.97 -7.95
C ASP A 94 2.11 2.54 -7.45
N ILE A 95 1.20 2.34 -6.48
CA ILE A 95 0.93 1.02 -5.90
C ILE A 95 -0.58 0.76 -5.84
N PHE A 96 -0.93 -0.52 -5.93
CA PHE A 96 -2.27 -1.00 -5.65
C PHE A 96 -2.21 -1.98 -4.48
N VAL A 97 -2.96 -1.69 -3.41
CA VAL A 97 -2.95 -2.45 -2.16
C VAL A 97 -4.34 -3.00 -1.89
N CYS A 98 -4.42 -4.26 -1.49
CA CYS A 98 -5.63 -4.89 -0.99
C CYS A 98 -5.38 -5.48 0.40
N GLY A 99 -6.33 -5.36 1.31
CA GLY A 99 -6.21 -5.95 2.66
C GLY A 99 -7.56 -6.13 3.34
N ASP A 100 -7.59 -7.01 4.35
CA ASP A 100 -8.76 -7.25 5.19
C ASP A 100 -9.03 -6.03 6.10
N GLN A 101 -10.31 -5.71 6.30
CA GLN A 101 -10.75 -4.59 7.14
C GLN A 101 -10.63 -4.85 8.65
N ILE A 102 -10.29 -6.06 9.10
CA ILE A 102 -10.11 -6.43 10.53
C ILE A 102 -8.84 -5.79 11.15
N GLY A 103 -8.03 -5.04 10.39
CA GLY A 103 -6.79 -4.42 10.86
C GLY A 103 -6.90 -3.63 12.17
N ALA A 104 -8.05 -3.03 12.48
CA ALA A 104 -8.27 -2.33 13.75
C ALA A 104 -8.19 -3.26 14.98
N ALA A 105 -8.70 -4.49 14.87
CA ALA A 105 -8.64 -5.46 15.97
C ALA A 105 -7.22 -6.00 16.17
N LEU A 106 -6.49 -6.25 15.06
CA LEU A 106 -5.12 -6.74 15.12
C LEU A 106 -4.19 -5.73 15.82
N ASN A 107 -4.32 -4.44 15.50
CA ASN A 107 -3.51 -3.39 16.13
C ASN A 107 -3.72 -3.35 17.65
N ALA A 108 -4.95 -3.52 18.13
CA ALA A 108 -5.25 -3.52 19.56
C ALA A 108 -4.62 -4.72 20.30
N VAL A 109 -4.68 -5.91 19.69
CA VAL A 109 -4.04 -7.12 20.24
C VAL A 109 -2.52 -6.95 20.28
N GLN A 110 -1.90 -6.47 19.21
CA GLN A 110 -0.45 -6.25 19.16
C GLN A 110 0.04 -5.25 20.21
N ILE A 111 -0.71 -4.16 20.42
CA ILE A 111 -0.38 -3.19 21.49
C ILE A 111 -0.49 -3.85 22.87
N ALA A 112 -1.52 -4.67 23.11
CA ALA A 112 -1.67 -5.38 24.38
C ALA A 112 -0.54 -6.39 24.61
N GLU A 113 -0.12 -7.13 23.58
CA GLU A 113 1.02 -8.07 23.64
C GLU A 113 2.34 -7.37 23.99
N MET A 114 2.55 -6.12 23.55
CA MET A 114 3.75 -5.35 23.88
C MET A 114 3.76 -4.78 25.30
N LEU A 115 2.61 -4.76 25.98
CA LEU A 115 2.46 -4.24 27.35
C LEU A 115 2.49 -5.33 28.43
N LEU A 116 2.51 -6.60 28.03
CA LEU A 116 2.68 -7.79 28.89
C LEU A 116 4.16 -8.13 29.06
#